data_AF-A0ABD3QQD2-F1
#
_entry.id   AF-A0ABD3QQD2-F1
#
_cell.length_a   1.000
_cell.length_b   1.000
_cell.length_c   1.000
_cell.angle_alpha   90.00
_cell.angle_beta   90.00
_cell.angle_gamma   90.00
#
_symmetry.space_group_name_H-M   'P 1'
#
loop_
_entity.id
_entity.type
_entity.pdbx_description
1 polymer ?
#
loop_
_entity_poly.entity_id
_entity_poly.type
_entity_poly.pdbx_seq_one_letter_code
_entity_poly.pdbx_strand_id
1 'polypeptide(L)'
;MINIQDMSVGIAFSGGGVPAAISAACAWNAIVETYPSIMEPSNAEKVTVSTVSGGSIGYGLWVNARDRIQFTPYHYNMTLEELQQDDAPKQTDMSMDALDYLFSSKTQTVTSCDADSKRTVGNIAADLFSPIFLKQAFTKEVGSCSHWWNCIIQGVFGLLCVEKISSGDLPWLTSFAVFDESVMFERDSVTGTLLSSSAEYLHHMIVDMNSDDFGESQGQDGCRDCTRDKMLPIDALSFSSSFWASNVLTNNMINLLFNNMLNKGSTSQFIQSDKTKESVAVVMDGGVIDTTGIIGLLKQQKDHIIVFYNNNVPLATLASPISHLFGVNAATDSMNSLKGPELTQVFPSAFYPAVIRNLTDPSVGMARLEDLTVVENQVGVEPYRLSSLVIISNGKLHSFEFKDTRVHDQLNSKWPDQFSYGIPSLDANALCALNDYKVKNMMKQHLSPDRFR
;
A
#
# COMPACT_ATOMS: atom_id res chain seq x y z
N MET A 1 30.49 7.92 -15.52
CA MET A 1 29.05 8.16 -15.77
C MET A 1 28.40 6.80 -15.82
N ILE A 2 27.52 6.50 -14.87
CA ILE A 2 26.72 5.27 -14.91
C ILE A 2 25.75 5.42 -16.09
N ASN A 3 25.81 4.51 -17.05
CA ASN A 3 24.91 4.54 -18.20
C ASN A 3 23.54 4.02 -17.72
N ILE A 4 22.61 4.93 -17.43
CA ILE A 4 21.22 4.61 -17.02
C ILE A 4 20.47 3.87 -18.16
N GLN A 5 21.08 3.74 -19.35
CA GLN A 5 20.43 3.10 -20.49
C GLN A 5 20.06 1.63 -20.28
N ASP A 6 20.73 0.90 -19.38
CA ASP A 6 20.49 -0.54 -19.18
C ASP A 6 19.95 -0.91 -17.79
N MET A 7 19.69 0.07 -16.91
CA MET A 7 19.28 -0.22 -15.52
C MET A 7 17.76 -0.32 -15.40
N SER A 8 17.28 -1.43 -14.84
CA SER A 8 15.86 -1.58 -14.46
C SER A 8 15.65 -1.19 -12.99
N VAL A 9 14.66 -0.33 -12.73
CA VAL A 9 14.36 0.20 -11.40
C VAL A 9 12.94 -0.20 -10.99
N GLY A 10 12.82 -0.79 -9.81
CA GLY A 10 11.56 -1.08 -9.14
C GLY A 10 11.33 -0.12 -7.96
N ILE A 11 10.12 0.38 -7.81
CA ILE A 11 9.72 1.21 -6.66
C ILE A 11 8.51 0.56 -5.99
N ALA A 12 8.66 0.12 -4.75
CA ALA A 12 7.62 -0.56 -3.99
C ALA A 12 6.97 0.38 -2.96
N PHE A 13 5.64 0.37 -2.91
CA PHE A 13 4.84 1.01 -1.87
C PHE A 13 4.10 -0.04 -1.06
N SER A 14 4.49 -0.17 0.21
CA SER A 14 3.94 -1.17 1.11
C SER A 14 2.49 -0.87 1.52
N GLY A 15 1.89 -1.83 2.21
CA GLY A 15 0.64 -1.65 2.92
C GLY A 15 0.79 -0.88 4.23
N GLY A 16 -0.30 -0.79 5.00
CA GLY A 16 -0.37 0.03 6.22
C GLY A 16 -1.48 1.08 6.15
N GLY A 17 -2.65 0.71 5.64
CA GLY A 17 -3.86 1.52 5.69
C GLY A 17 -3.73 2.93 5.12
N VAL A 18 -4.38 3.88 5.77
CA VAL A 18 -4.45 5.29 5.33
C VAL A 18 -3.08 5.97 5.35
N PRO A 19 -2.20 5.80 6.37
CA PRO A 19 -0.85 6.34 6.31
C PRO A 19 -0.06 5.85 5.11
N ALA A 20 -0.16 4.56 4.76
CA ALA A 20 0.51 4.02 3.59
C ALA A 20 -0.01 4.62 2.28
N ALA A 21 -1.32 4.86 2.16
CA ALA A 21 -1.90 5.53 1.01
C ALA A 21 -1.38 6.97 0.83
N ILE A 22 -1.36 7.75 1.92
CA ILE A 22 -0.82 9.12 1.88
C ILE A 22 0.67 9.10 1.55
N SER A 23 1.44 8.25 2.23
CA SER A 23 2.89 8.13 2.00
C SER A 23 3.20 7.75 0.57
N ALA A 24 2.49 6.77 -0.02
CA ALA A 24 2.71 6.35 -1.39
C ALA A 24 2.43 7.49 -2.39
N ALA A 25 1.30 8.18 -2.26
CA ALA A 25 0.95 9.29 -3.14
C ALA A 25 1.96 10.44 -3.05
N CYS A 26 2.35 10.83 -1.84
CA CYS A 26 3.27 11.94 -1.59
C CYS A 26 4.72 11.62 -1.94
N ALA A 27 5.20 10.42 -1.60
CA ALA A 27 6.54 9.97 -1.97
C ALA A 27 6.70 9.88 -3.48
N TRP A 28 5.70 9.31 -4.16
CA TRP A 28 5.72 9.23 -5.61
C TRP A 28 5.66 10.62 -6.27
N ASN A 29 4.83 11.54 -5.77
CA ASN A 29 4.83 12.93 -6.23
C ASN A 29 6.22 13.57 -6.09
N ALA A 30 6.85 13.43 -4.92
CA ALA A 30 8.17 13.99 -4.67
C ALA A 30 9.26 13.37 -5.56
N ILE A 31 9.15 12.08 -5.89
CA ILE A 31 10.05 11.40 -6.85
C ILE A 31 9.91 12.03 -8.23
N VAL A 32 8.67 12.19 -8.73
CA VAL A 32 8.41 12.74 -10.06
C VAL A 32 8.81 14.22 -10.15
N GLU A 33 8.57 15.01 -9.11
CA GLU A 33 9.04 16.41 -9.05
C GLU A 33 10.58 16.50 -9.04
N THR A 34 11.25 15.57 -8.36
CA THR A 34 12.72 15.55 -8.28
C THR A 34 13.34 15.01 -9.58
N TYR A 35 12.68 14.04 -10.22
CA TYR A 35 13.15 13.34 -11.43
C TYR A 35 12.04 13.27 -12.49
N PRO A 36 11.71 14.41 -13.11
CA PRO A 36 10.64 14.45 -14.11
C PRO A 36 10.94 13.52 -15.31
N SER A 37 12.21 13.23 -15.58
CA SER A 37 12.64 12.31 -16.65
C SER A 37 12.13 10.88 -16.47
N ILE A 38 11.73 10.46 -15.26
CA ILE A 38 11.12 9.13 -15.03
C ILE A 38 9.80 8.99 -15.81
N MET A 39 9.09 10.10 -16.03
CA MET A 39 7.83 10.12 -16.78
C MET A 39 8.02 10.18 -18.31
N GLU A 40 9.27 10.34 -18.79
CA GLU A 40 9.53 10.33 -20.23
C GLU A 40 9.35 8.92 -20.79
N PRO A 41 8.69 8.74 -21.96
CA PRO A 41 8.43 7.42 -22.51
C PRO A 41 9.66 6.50 -22.63
N SER A 42 10.84 7.06 -22.93
CA SER A 42 12.09 6.30 -23.03
C SER A 42 12.63 5.75 -21.70
N ASN A 43 12.15 6.29 -20.57
CA ASN A 43 12.52 5.86 -19.23
C ASN A 43 11.38 5.13 -18.51
N ALA A 44 10.12 5.39 -18.91
CA ALA A 44 8.93 4.75 -18.35
C ALA A 44 9.01 3.22 -18.38
N GLU A 45 9.51 2.62 -19.46
CA GLU A 45 9.67 1.17 -19.58
C GLU A 45 10.69 0.57 -18.59
N LYS A 46 11.58 1.39 -18.05
CA LYS A 46 12.65 0.97 -17.13
C LYS A 46 12.24 1.07 -15.67
N VAL A 47 11.18 1.82 -15.37
CA VAL A 47 10.67 2.03 -14.03
C VAL A 47 9.37 1.26 -13.87
N THR A 48 9.32 0.38 -12.88
CA THR A 48 8.06 -0.30 -12.52
C THR A 48 7.73 0.00 -11.08
N VAL A 49 6.50 0.44 -10.84
CA VAL A 49 5.99 0.61 -9.49
C VAL A 49 5.30 -0.68 -9.05
N SER A 50 5.41 -1.07 -7.79
CA SER A 50 4.68 -2.21 -7.23
C SER A 50 4.04 -1.83 -5.92
N THR A 51 2.78 -2.18 -5.75
CA THR A 51 1.98 -1.68 -4.63
C THR A 51 1.20 -2.80 -3.95
N VAL A 52 0.84 -2.54 -2.70
CA VAL A 52 -0.06 -3.40 -1.94
C VAL A 52 -0.90 -2.59 -0.95
N SER A 53 -2.13 -3.00 -0.69
CA SER A 53 -3.01 -2.41 0.32
C SER A 53 -3.17 -0.89 0.16
N GLY A 54 -2.96 -0.12 1.23
CA GLY A 54 -2.94 1.33 1.22
C GLY A 54 -2.00 1.91 0.17
N GLY A 55 -0.83 1.30 -0.07
CA GLY A 55 0.09 1.72 -1.13
C GLY A 55 -0.54 1.72 -2.52
N SER A 56 -1.41 0.74 -2.80
CA SER A 56 -2.16 0.64 -4.07
C SER A 56 -3.17 1.77 -4.21
N ILE A 57 -3.90 2.11 -3.13
CA ILE A 57 -4.83 3.24 -3.11
C ILE A 57 -4.07 4.55 -3.34
N GLY A 58 -2.97 4.76 -2.62
CA GLY A 58 -2.16 5.98 -2.70
C GLY A 58 -1.56 6.22 -4.08
N TYR A 59 -0.90 5.21 -4.64
CA TYR A 59 -0.35 5.31 -5.99
C TYR A 59 -1.45 5.46 -7.04
N GLY A 60 -2.54 4.70 -6.94
CA GLY A 60 -3.70 4.81 -7.84
C GLY A 60 -4.33 6.21 -7.82
N LEU A 61 -4.43 6.84 -6.64
CA LEU A 61 -4.88 8.23 -6.49
C LEU A 61 -3.95 9.20 -7.20
N TRP A 62 -2.63 9.04 -7.06
CA TRP A 62 -1.69 9.90 -7.79
C TRP A 62 -1.84 9.72 -9.31
N VAL A 63 -1.92 8.48 -9.80
CA VAL A 63 -2.05 8.18 -11.23
C VAL A 63 -3.27 8.85 -11.84
N ASN A 64 -4.40 8.84 -11.12
CA ASN A 64 -5.69 9.28 -11.66
C ASN A 64 -6.10 10.71 -11.26
N ALA A 65 -5.46 11.31 -10.26
CA ALA A 65 -5.89 12.58 -9.68
C ALA A 65 -4.76 13.52 -9.24
N ARG A 66 -3.50 13.30 -9.66
CA ARG A 66 -2.36 14.17 -9.24
C ARG A 66 -2.59 15.67 -9.51
N ASP A 67 -3.32 16.01 -10.58
CA ASP A 67 -3.64 17.37 -10.97
C ASP A 67 -4.73 18.01 -10.09
N ARG A 68 -5.43 17.20 -9.31
CA ARG A 68 -6.49 17.59 -8.37
C ARG A 68 -6.06 17.51 -6.91
N ILE A 69 -4.85 17.02 -6.66
CA ILE A 69 -4.27 16.92 -5.32
C ILE A 69 -3.20 18.00 -5.16
N GLN A 70 -3.29 18.75 -4.07
CA GLN A 70 -2.23 19.63 -3.59
C GLN A 70 -1.39 18.84 -2.59
N PHE A 71 -0.27 18.31 -3.06
CA PHE A 71 0.75 17.68 -2.22
C PHE A 71 1.47 18.75 -1.40
N THR A 72 1.67 18.49 -0.11
CA THR A 72 2.31 19.43 0.81
C THR A 72 3.83 19.29 0.71
N PRO A 73 4.56 20.23 0.06
CA PRO A 73 6.01 20.18 0.00
C PRO A 73 6.59 20.47 1.38
N TYR A 74 7.78 19.96 1.68
CA TYR A 74 8.46 20.30 2.92
C TYR A 74 9.26 21.60 2.81
N HIS A 75 8.98 22.53 3.72
CA HIS A 75 9.87 23.65 4.02
C HIS A 75 10.08 23.77 5.54
N TYR A 76 11.33 23.96 5.96
CA TYR A 76 11.68 24.09 7.38
C TYR A 76 10.93 25.24 8.08
N ASN A 77 10.60 26.31 7.35
CA ASN A 77 9.90 27.49 7.86
C ASN A 77 8.37 27.41 7.77
N MET A 78 7.78 26.26 7.43
CA MET A 78 6.32 26.11 7.41
C MET A 78 5.71 26.42 8.77
N THR A 79 4.64 27.20 8.78
CA THR A 79 3.84 27.46 9.98
C THR A 79 2.75 26.41 10.17
N LEU A 80 2.20 26.36 11.38
CA LEU A 80 1.01 25.56 11.66
C LEU A 80 -0.15 25.89 10.71
N GLU A 81 -0.40 27.18 10.46
CA GLU A 81 -1.50 27.65 9.61
C GLU A 81 -1.32 27.19 8.16
N GLU A 82 -0.09 27.22 7.63
CA GLU A 82 0.23 26.74 6.29
C GLU A 82 0.03 25.22 6.13
N LEU A 83 0.17 24.45 7.21
CA LEU A 83 -0.11 23.01 7.23
C LEU A 83 -1.57 22.68 7.51
N GLN A 84 -2.29 23.54 8.24
CA GLN A 84 -3.71 23.35 8.55
C GLN A 84 -4.61 23.73 7.37
N GLN A 85 -4.19 24.70 6.53
CA GLN A 85 -4.93 25.26 5.38
C GLN A 85 -6.44 25.34 5.64
N ASP A 86 -6.85 26.52 6.14
CA ASP A 86 -8.09 26.89 6.84
C ASP A 86 -9.47 26.46 6.27
N ASP A 87 -9.53 25.75 5.15
CA ASP A 87 -10.81 25.32 4.53
C ASP A 87 -11.19 23.87 4.85
N ALA A 88 -10.39 23.13 5.63
CA ALA A 88 -10.81 21.82 6.10
C ALA A 88 -12.01 21.99 7.08
N PRO A 89 -13.17 21.34 6.85
CA PRO A 89 -14.19 21.29 7.88
C PRO A 89 -13.55 20.75 9.14
N LYS A 90 -13.60 21.52 10.24
CA LYS A 90 -13.06 21.10 11.53
C LYS A 90 -13.57 19.70 11.79
N GLN A 91 -12.63 18.74 11.89
CA GLN A 91 -12.95 17.34 12.14
C GLN A 91 -13.71 17.30 13.47
N THR A 92 -15.04 17.29 13.40
CA THR A 92 -15.86 17.01 14.56
C THR A 92 -15.56 15.57 14.89
N ASP A 93 -15.05 15.30 16.09
CA ASP A 93 -15.07 13.97 16.67
C ASP A 93 -16.39 13.30 16.30
N MET A 94 -16.38 12.02 15.91
CA MET A 94 -17.61 11.26 15.64
C MET A 94 -18.52 11.35 16.87
N SER A 95 -19.36 12.37 16.91
CA SER A 95 -20.29 12.60 17.99
C SER A 95 -21.45 11.64 17.79
N MET A 96 -22.27 11.48 18.84
CA MET A 96 -23.52 10.74 18.70
C MET A 96 -24.40 11.31 17.57
N ASP A 97 -24.31 12.60 17.27
CA ASP A 97 -25.03 13.24 16.16
C ASP A 97 -24.52 12.79 14.78
N ALA A 98 -23.21 12.50 14.66
CA ALA A 98 -22.62 11.95 13.44
C ALA A 98 -23.09 10.49 13.20
N LEU A 99 -23.24 9.71 14.27
CA LEU A 99 -23.85 8.37 14.22
C LEU A 99 -25.34 8.46 13.85
N ASP A 100 -26.11 9.35 14.48
CA ASP A 100 -27.51 9.58 14.12
C ASP A 100 -27.67 9.99 12.65
N TYR A 101 -26.72 10.77 12.12
CA TYR A 101 -26.70 11.13 10.71
C TYR A 101 -26.45 9.94 9.78
N LEU A 102 -25.48 9.07 10.12
CA LEU A 102 -25.18 7.83 9.38
C LEU A 102 -26.43 6.95 9.24
N PHE A 103 -27.25 6.88 10.29
CA PHE A 103 -28.49 6.09 10.30
C PHE A 103 -29.75 6.86 9.90
N SER A 104 -29.65 8.17 9.63
CA SER A 104 -30.80 8.98 9.20
C SER A 104 -31.16 8.71 7.73
N SER A 105 -32.41 8.98 7.33
CA SER A 105 -32.86 8.88 5.93
C SER A 105 -32.53 10.11 5.07
N LYS A 106 -31.86 11.13 5.62
CA LYS A 106 -31.54 12.35 4.86
C LYS A 106 -30.39 12.11 3.89
N THR A 107 -30.67 12.19 2.60
CA THR A 107 -29.67 12.21 1.54
C THR A 107 -29.08 13.60 1.41
N GLN A 108 -27.78 13.70 1.62
CA GLN A 108 -27.00 14.87 1.26
C GLN A 108 -25.99 14.39 0.24
N THR A 109 -26.09 14.90 -0.97
CA THR A 109 -25.08 14.65 -2.00
C THR A 109 -23.82 15.39 -1.58
N VAL A 110 -22.70 14.66 -1.45
CA VAL A 110 -21.37 15.26 -1.44
C VAL A 110 -21.32 16.30 -2.56
N THR A 111 -20.92 17.50 -2.15
CA THR A 111 -20.95 18.77 -2.89
C THR A 111 -20.40 18.63 -4.31
N SER A 112 -20.94 19.45 -5.21
CA SER A 112 -20.54 19.56 -6.61
C SER A 112 -19.02 19.43 -6.76
N CYS A 113 -18.62 18.42 -7.52
CA CYS A 113 -17.25 18.17 -7.86
C CYS A 113 -16.68 19.35 -8.65
N ASP A 114 -16.02 20.28 -7.97
CA ASP A 114 -15.29 21.37 -8.61
C ASP A 114 -13.96 20.82 -9.12
N ALA A 115 -14.01 20.30 -10.35
CA ALA A 115 -12.87 19.68 -11.02
C ALA A 115 -11.69 20.65 -11.22
N ASP A 116 -11.91 21.96 -11.07
CA ASP A 116 -10.88 22.98 -11.25
C ASP A 116 -10.11 23.29 -9.95
N SER A 117 -10.61 22.83 -8.79
CA SER A 117 -10.00 23.08 -7.49
C SER A 117 -9.07 21.93 -7.04
N LYS A 118 -7.84 22.26 -6.66
CA LYS A 118 -6.94 21.30 -6.00
C LYS A 118 -7.33 21.15 -4.54
N ARG A 119 -7.30 19.91 -4.04
CA ARG A 119 -7.58 19.59 -2.64
C ARG A 119 -6.30 19.21 -1.92
N THR A 120 -6.10 19.72 -0.70
CA THR A 120 -4.96 19.27 0.11
C THR A 120 -5.12 17.81 0.52
N VAL A 121 -4.00 17.14 0.76
CA VAL A 121 -4.00 15.77 1.31
C VAL A 121 -4.78 15.69 2.62
N GLY A 122 -4.67 16.71 3.47
CA GLY A 122 -5.45 16.84 4.70
C GLY A 122 -6.96 16.95 4.46
N ASN A 123 -7.42 17.71 3.46
CA ASN A 123 -8.85 17.78 3.13
C ASN A 123 -9.38 16.43 2.63
N ILE A 124 -8.59 15.71 1.83
CA ILE A 124 -8.98 14.39 1.31
C ILE A 124 -9.09 13.41 2.47
N ALA A 125 -8.09 13.39 3.37
CA ALA A 125 -8.11 12.54 4.55
C ALA A 125 -9.30 12.83 5.46
N ALA A 126 -9.63 14.10 5.72
CA ALA A 126 -10.80 14.47 6.52
C ALA A 126 -12.12 13.98 5.90
N ASP A 127 -12.28 14.14 4.59
CA ASP A 127 -13.50 13.76 3.89
C ASP A 127 -13.75 12.25 3.86
N LEU A 128 -12.69 11.45 3.76
CA LEU A 128 -12.76 9.98 3.81
C LEU A 128 -13.37 9.46 5.13
N PHE A 129 -13.32 10.27 6.19
CA PHE A 129 -13.92 9.95 7.49
C PHE A 129 -15.14 10.81 7.81
N SER A 130 -15.63 11.58 6.84
CA SER A 130 -16.86 12.32 7.02
C SER A 130 -18.05 11.34 7.12
N PRO A 131 -19.04 11.61 7.99
CA PRO A 131 -20.26 10.80 8.06
C PRO A 131 -20.99 10.71 6.72
N ILE A 132 -20.87 11.76 5.88
CA ILE A 132 -21.47 11.80 4.55
C ILE A 132 -20.82 10.76 3.64
N PHE A 133 -19.49 10.74 3.57
CA PHE A 133 -18.75 9.77 2.78
C PHE A 133 -19.07 8.33 3.21
N LEU A 134 -18.97 8.06 4.52
CA LEU A 134 -19.22 6.72 5.05
C LEU A 134 -20.65 6.27 4.74
N LYS A 135 -21.64 7.15 4.93
CA LYS A 135 -23.03 6.84 4.58
C LYS A 135 -23.17 6.44 3.12
N GLN A 136 -22.69 7.28 2.20
CA GLN A 136 -22.78 7.02 0.76
C GLN A 136 -22.10 5.72 0.36
N ALA A 137 -20.92 5.45 0.93
CA ALA A 137 -20.15 4.26 0.61
C ALA A 137 -20.85 2.97 1.09
N PHE A 138 -21.62 3.03 2.18
CA PHE A 138 -22.38 1.89 2.71
C PHE A 138 -23.81 1.77 2.17
N THR A 139 -24.46 2.83 1.70
CA THR A 139 -25.87 2.81 1.27
C THR A 139 -26.10 2.38 -0.19
N LYS A 140 -25.06 2.02 -0.95
CA LYS A 140 -25.14 1.65 -2.40
C LYS A 140 -25.80 2.73 -3.29
N GLU A 141 -25.92 3.96 -2.84
CA GLU A 141 -26.47 5.06 -3.66
C GLU A 141 -25.47 5.51 -4.74
N VAL A 142 -24.20 5.12 -4.62
CA VAL A 142 -23.12 5.40 -5.58
C VAL A 142 -23.06 4.29 -6.64
N GLY A 143 -24.04 4.24 -7.54
CA GLY A 143 -24.01 3.38 -8.72
C GLY A 143 -24.06 1.86 -8.46
N SER A 144 -24.05 1.06 -9.53
CA SER A 144 -24.08 -0.40 -9.47
C SER A 144 -22.68 -0.97 -9.18
N CYS A 145 -22.11 -0.75 -7.99
CA CYS A 145 -20.87 -1.45 -7.65
C CYS A 145 -21.14 -2.94 -7.46
N SER A 146 -20.20 -3.78 -7.90
CA SER A 146 -20.24 -5.24 -7.71
C SER A 146 -20.11 -5.66 -6.24
N HIS A 147 -19.40 -4.88 -5.42
CA HIS A 147 -19.11 -5.16 -4.01
C HIS A 147 -19.07 -3.87 -3.19
N TRP A 148 -19.37 -3.94 -1.88
CA TRP A 148 -19.43 -2.76 -1.01
C TRP A 148 -18.07 -2.04 -0.90
N TRP A 149 -16.97 -2.82 -0.86
CA TRP A 149 -15.64 -2.22 -0.84
C TRP A 149 -15.29 -1.52 -2.15
N ASN A 150 -15.78 -2.03 -3.30
CA ASN A 150 -15.63 -1.33 -4.57
C ASN A 150 -16.34 0.02 -4.52
N CYS A 151 -17.49 0.13 -3.84
CA CYS A 151 -18.13 1.43 -3.62
C CYS A 151 -17.28 2.37 -2.76
N ILE A 152 -16.59 1.85 -1.73
CA ILE A 152 -15.67 2.68 -0.92
C ILE A 152 -14.51 3.18 -1.76
N ILE A 153 -13.85 2.31 -2.53
CA ILE A 153 -12.75 2.73 -3.42
C ILE A 153 -13.27 3.70 -4.46
N GLN A 154 -14.40 3.43 -5.12
CA GLN A 154 -15.00 4.36 -6.07
C GLN A 154 -15.34 5.71 -5.42
N GLY A 155 -15.83 5.71 -4.18
CA GLY A 155 -16.06 6.91 -3.40
C GLY A 155 -14.77 7.71 -3.16
N VAL A 156 -13.68 7.04 -2.77
CA VAL A 156 -12.36 7.68 -2.53
C VAL A 156 -11.92 8.47 -3.76
N PHE A 157 -12.04 7.87 -4.94
CA PHE A 157 -11.72 8.51 -6.22
C PHE A 157 -12.77 9.57 -6.62
N GLY A 158 -14.04 9.34 -6.28
CA GLY A 158 -15.14 10.28 -6.45
C GLY A 158 -14.98 11.59 -5.67
N LEU A 159 -14.34 11.57 -4.48
CA LEU A 159 -13.97 12.78 -3.73
C LEU A 159 -13.04 13.72 -4.51
N LEU A 160 -12.36 13.18 -5.52
CA LEU A 160 -11.46 13.88 -6.44
C LEU A 160 -12.02 13.91 -7.86
N CYS A 161 -13.32 13.66 -8.02
CA CYS A 161 -14.06 13.76 -9.28
C CYS A 161 -13.57 12.79 -10.36
N VAL A 162 -12.88 11.72 -9.97
CA VAL A 162 -12.42 10.70 -10.90
C VAL A 162 -13.57 9.75 -11.20
N GLU A 163 -14.18 9.89 -12.37
CA GLU A 163 -15.30 9.04 -12.79
C GLU A 163 -14.84 7.66 -13.25
N LYS A 164 -13.67 7.60 -13.90
CA LYS A 164 -13.09 6.36 -14.42
C LYS A 164 -11.66 6.21 -13.91
N ILE A 165 -11.45 5.16 -13.13
CA ILE A 165 -10.12 4.76 -12.69
C ILE A 165 -9.43 4.05 -13.85
N SER A 166 -8.23 4.51 -14.18
CA SER A 166 -7.34 3.97 -15.19
C SER A 166 -6.04 3.45 -14.58
N SER A 167 -5.29 2.70 -15.37
CA SER A 167 -3.95 2.22 -15.01
C SER A 167 -2.85 3.25 -15.20
N GLY A 168 -3.10 4.35 -15.92
CA GLY A 168 -2.11 5.39 -16.18
C GLY A 168 -1.03 4.99 -17.19
N ASP A 169 0.00 5.84 -17.28
CA ASP A 169 1.02 5.75 -18.34
C ASP A 169 2.26 4.92 -17.97
N LEU A 170 2.48 4.66 -16.67
CA LEU A 170 3.66 3.93 -16.19
C LEU A 170 3.34 2.47 -15.89
N PRO A 171 4.27 1.53 -16.19
CA PRO A 171 4.20 0.16 -15.73
C PRO A 171 4.05 0.09 -14.21
N TRP A 172 2.98 -0.54 -13.72
CA TRP A 172 2.89 -0.86 -12.30
C TRP A 172 2.10 -2.12 -11.98
N LEU A 173 2.47 -2.68 -10.85
CA LEU A 173 1.92 -3.90 -10.30
C LEU A 173 1.12 -3.57 -9.05
N THR A 174 0.01 -4.27 -8.85
CA THR A 174 -0.64 -4.37 -7.55
C THR A 174 -0.81 -5.84 -7.20
N SER A 175 -0.93 -6.15 -5.91
CA SER A 175 -1.10 -7.53 -5.49
C SER A 175 -2.21 -7.73 -4.48
N PHE A 176 -2.81 -8.91 -4.53
CA PHE A 176 -3.83 -9.37 -3.61
C PHE A 176 -3.61 -10.85 -3.27
N ALA A 177 -4.32 -11.36 -2.27
CA ALA A 177 -4.26 -12.74 -1.86
C ALA A 177 -5.61 -13.44 -2.14
N VAL A 178 -5.55 -14.73 -2.45
CA VAL A 178 -6.73 -15.57 -2.64
C VAL A 178 -6.60 -16.80 -1.74
N PHE A 179 -7.66 -17.10 -0.99
CA PHE A 179 -7.72 -18.27 -0.13
C PHE A 179 -8.83 -19.21 -0.60
N ASP A 180 -8.52 -20.50 -0.77
CA ASP A 180 -9.52 -21.53 -1.07
C ASP A 180 -10.31 -21.88 0.20
N GLU A 181 -11.60 -21.52 0.23
CA GLU A 181 -12.48 -21.69 1.40
C GLU A 181 -12.80 -23.18 1.70
N SER A 182 -12.35 -24.12 0.88
CA SER A 182 -12.50 -25.56 1.15
C SER A 182 -11.68 -26.06 2.34
N VAL A 183 -10.80 -25.22 2.90
CA VAL A 183 -9.91 -25.57 4.02
C VAL A 183 -10.12 -24.63 5.20
N MET A 184 -9.94 -25.16 6.41
CA MET A 184 -10.02 -24.36 7.63
C MET A 184 -8.84 -23.38 7.72
N PHE A 185 -9.13 -22.13 8.07
CA PHE A 185 -8.14 -21.08 8.23
C PHE A 185 -7.55 -21.12 9.65
N GLU A 186 -6.43 -21.80 9.83
CA GLU A 186 -5.81 -22.03 11.14
C GLU A 186 -4.52 -21.23 11.33
N ARG A 187 -4.34 -20.65 12.53
CA ARG A 187 -3.18 -19.81 12.86
C ARG A 187 -2.41 -20.35 14.04
N ASP A 188 -1.11 -20.15 13.99
CA ASP A 188 -0.24 -20.28 15.15
C ASP A 188 -0.55 -19.17 16.16
N SER A 189 -0.80 -19.55 17.41
CA SER A 189 -1.26 -18.62 18.45
C SER A 189 -0.16 -17.69 18.98
N VAL A 190 1.10 -17.97 18.69
CA VAL A 190 2.25 -17.20 19.19
C VAL A 190 2.71 -16.20 18.15
N THR A 191 2.88 -16.65 16.91
CA THR A 191 3.41 -15.86 15.80
C THR A 191 2.31 -15.17 15.01
N GLY A 192 1.08 -15.69 15.05
CA GLY A 192 -0.01 -15.22 14.22
C GLY A 192 0.11 -15.62 12.75
N THR A 193 1.09 -16.42 12.34
CA THR A 193 1.14 -16.95 10.97
C THR A 193 0.11 -18.05 10.78
N LEU A 194 -0.24 -18.37 9.54
CA LEU A 194 -1.00 -19.56 9.20
C LEU A 194 -0.19 -20.82 9.56
N LEU A 195 -0.89 -21.87 9.96
CA LEU A 195 -0.31 -23.21 9.99
C LEU A 195 -0.03 -23.67 8.55
N SER A 196 0.97 -24.53 8.36
CA SER A 196 1.35 -25.02 7.02
C SER A 196 0.17 -25.63 6.26
N SER A 197 -0.74 -26.32 6.97
CA SER A 197 -1.99 -26.89 6.43
C SER A 197 -2.92 -25.88 5.77
N SER A 198 -2.89 -24.62 6.20
CA SER A 198 -3.70 -23.53 5.63
C SER A 198 -2.89 -22.64 4.69
N ALA A 199 -1.58 -22.47 4.94
CA ALA A 199 -0.72 -21.57 4.18
C ALA A 199 -0.52 -22.00 2.71
N GLU A 200 -0.62 -23.30 2.41
CA GLU A 200 -0.57 -23.84 1.05
C GLU A 200 -1.76 -23.42 0.18
N TYR A 201 -2.92 -23.13 0.80
CA TYR A 201 -4.15 -22.72 0.12
C TYR A 201 -4.28 -21.20 0.00
N LEU A 202 -3.23 -20.48 0.40
CA LEU A 202 -3.13 -19.04 0.28
C LEU A 202 -2.27 -18.72 -0.95
N HIS A 203 -2.87 -18.12 -1.97
CA HIS A 203 -2.25 -17.81 -3.24
C HIS A 203 -1.98 -16.32 -3.35
N HIS A 204 -0.79 -15.93 -3.82
CA HIS A 204 -0.46 -14.53 -4.10
C HIS A 204 -0.72 -14.24 -5.57
N MET A 205 -1.50 -13.20 -5.82
CA MET A 205 -1.88 -12.77 -7.15
C MET A 205 -1.23 -11.42 -7.42
N ILE A 206 -0.61 -11.28 -8.59
CA ILE A 206 0.00 -10.03 -9.05
C ILE A 206 -0.73 -9.62 -10.32
N VAL A 207 -1.22 -8.38 -10.32
CA VAL A 207 -1.92 -7.76 -11.44
C VAL A 207 -0.97 -6.77 -12.08
N ASP A 208 -0.74 -6.92 -13.38
CA ASP A 208 -0.10 -5.90 -14.19
C ASP A 208 -1.18 -4.93 -14.66
N MET A 209 -1.12 -3.70 -14.15
CA MET A 209 -2.18 -2.72 -14.37
C MET A 209 -2.17 -2.21 -15.82
N ASN A 210 -1.06 -2.31 -16.55
CA ASN A 210 -0.95 -1.73 -17.89
C ASN A 210 -1.45 -2.66 -19.00
N SER A 211 -1.40 -3.97 -18.80
CA SER A 211 -2.03 -4.94 -19.70
C SER A 211 -3.49 -5.25 -19.33
N ASP A 212 -3.90 -4.89 -18.10
CA ASP A 212 -5.09 -5.39 -17.40
C ASP A 212 -5.06 -6.93 -17.18
N ASP A 213 -3.89 -7.57 -17.35
CA ASP A 213 -3.71 -9.00 -17.16
C ASP A 213 -3.24 -9.29 -15.72
N PHE A 214 -3.68 -10.41 -15.16
CA PHE A 214 -3.22 -10.86 -13.84
C PHE A 214 -2.69 -12.29 -13.87
N GLY A 215 -1.57 -12.50 -13.17
CA GLY A 215 -0.85 -13.77 -13.06
C GLY A 215 -0.90 -14.32 -11.64
N GLU A 216 -0.90 -15.65 -11.52
CA GLU A 216 -0.62 -16.29 -10.23
C GLU A 216 0.89 -16.23 -9.96
N SER A 217 1.27 -16.01 -8.70
CA SER A 217 2.68 -15.92 -8.32
C SER A 217 3.40 -17.28 -8.33
N GLN A 218 2.70 -18.41 -8.25
CA GLN A 218 3.34 -19.73 -8.25
C GLN A 218 4.01 -20.00 -9.60
N GLY A 219 5.34 -20.12 -9.59
CA GLY A 219 6.20 -20.15 -10.78
C GLY A 219 6.05 -21.38 -11.67
N GLN A 220 4.96 -21.47 -12.43
CA GLN A 220 4.90 -22.37 -13.57
C GLN A 220 4.41 -21.66 -14.84
N ASP A 221 5.21 -21.80 -15.89
CA ASP A 221 4.84 -21.77 -17.30
C ASP A 221 3.50 -22.50 -17.49
N GLY A 222 2.38 -21.79 -17.44
CA GLY A 222 1.12 -22.47 -17.11
C GLY A 222 -0.15 -22.05 -17.79
N CYS A 223 -0.24 -20.89 -18.45
CA CYS A 223 -1.40 -20.65 -19.30
C CYS A 223 -1.16 -19.62 -20.40
N ARG A 224 -0.67 -20.09 -21.56
CA ARG A 224 -0.65 -19.29 -22.79
C ARG A 224 -2.04 -19.06 -23.42
N ASP A 225 -3.05 -19.83 -23.00
CA ASP A 225 -4.40 -19.84 -23.59
C ASP A 225 -5.54 -19.58 -22.59
N CYS A 226 -5.23 -19.17 -21.35
CA CYS A 226 -6.28 -18.70 -20.46
C CYS A 226 -6.63 -17.28 -20.92
N THR A 227 -7.74 -17.13 -21.61
CA THR A 227 -8.45 -15.84 -21.68
C THR A 227 -8.91 -15.50 -20.26
N ARG A 228 -8.00 -15.03 -19.40
CA ARG A 228 -8.37 -14.43 -18.13
C ARG A 228 -9.09 -13.14 -18.49
N ASP A 229 -10.34 -13.02 -18.06
CA ASP A 229 -11.06 -11.76 -18.21
C ASP A 229 -10.21 -10.65 -17.60
N LYS A 230 -10.02 -9.58 -18.36
CA LYS A 230 -9.23 -8.42 -17.92
C LYS A 230 -9.74 -7.92 -16.57
N MET A 231 -8.83 -7.75 -15.61
CA MET A 231 -9.20 -7.21 -14.30
C MET A 231 -9.32 -5.69 -14.40
N LEU A 232 -10.48 -5.15 -14.02
CA LEU A 232 -10.65 -3.70 -14.02
C LEU A 232 -9.76 -3.07 -12.93
N PRO A 233 -9.18 -1.89 -13.16
CA PRO A 233 -8.36 -1.21 -12.16
C PRO A 233 -9.06 -1.02 -10.80
N ILE A 234 -10.37 -0.76 -10.80
CA ILE A 234 -11.17 -0.67 -9.58
C ILE A 234 -11.16 -1.98 -8.78
N ASP A 235 -11.30 -3.13 -9.46
CA ASP A 235 -11.30 -4.44 -8.81
C ASP A 235 -9.91 -4.75 -8.23
N ALA A 236 -8.85 -4.48 -9.00
CA ALA A 236 -7.48 -4.70 -8.56
C ALA A 236 -7.13 -3.87 -7.31
N LEU A 237 -7.53 -2.59 -7.28
CA LEU A 237 -7.37 -1.71 -6.12
C LEU A 237 -8.19 -2.20 -4.92
N SER A 238 -9.44 -2.59 -5.15
CA SER A 238 -10.34 -3.12 -4.11
C SER A 238 -9.81 -4.42 -3.50
N PHE A 239 -9.35 -5.35 -4.33
CA PHE A 239 -8.82 -6.63 -3.88
C PHE A 239 -7.52 -6.44 -3.10
N SER A 240 -6.61 -5.62 -3.64
CA SER A 240 -5.33 -5.34 -3.01
C SER A 240 -5.45 -4.73 -1.62
N SER A 241 -6.55 -4.01 -1.36
CA SER A 241 -6.83 -3.31 -0.09
C SER A 241 -7.86 -4.00 0.79
N SER A 242 -8.14 -5.29 0.56
CA SER A 242 -9.16 -6.05 1.30
C SER A 242 -8.73 -6.52 2.71
N PHE A 243 -8.21 -5.60 3.53
CA PHE A 243 -7.51 -5.92 4.80
C PHE A 243 -8.40 -6.53 5.88
N TRP A 244 -9.71 -6.25 5.87
CA TRP A 244 -10.64 -6.81 6.85
C TRP A 244 -10.91 -8.31 6.62
N ALA A 245 -10.72 -8.80 5.40
CA ALA A 245 -11.13 -10.14 4.99
C ALA A 245 -10.43 -11.23 5.81
N SER A 246 -9.13 -11.06 6.09
CA SER A 246 -8.37 -11.99 6.91
C SER A 246 -8.87 -12.05 8.36
N ASN A 247 -9.28 -10.92 8.93
CA ASN A 247 -9.85 -10.88 10.28
C ASN A 247 -11.22 -11.57 10.35
N VAL A 248 -12.04 -11.43 9.31
CA VAL A 248 -13.32 -12.16 9.19
C VAL A 248 -13.08 -13.66 9.12
N LEU A 249 -12.10 -14.13 8.34
CA LEU A 249 -11.80 -15.56 8.21
C LEU A 249 -11.23 -16.18 9.49
N THR A 250 -10.44 -15.41 10.25
CA THR A 250 -9.71 -15.94 11.42
C THR A 250 -10.49 -15.92 12.72
N ASN A 251 -11.60 -15.18 12.78
CA ASN A 251 -12.39 -15.03 14.00
C ASN A 251 -13.80 -15.58 13.78
N ASN A 252 -14.10 -16.74 14.38
CA ASN A 252 -15.39 -17.43 14.22
C ASN A 252 -16.60 -16.52 14.49
N MET A 253 -16.54 -15.65 15.51
CA MET A 253 -17.64 -14.75 15.84
C MET A 253 -17.81 -13.66 14.77
N ILE A 254 -16.71 -13.09 14.28
CA ILE A 254 -16.74 -12.09 13.20
C ILE A 254 -17.18 -12.77 11.89
N ASN A 255 -16.70 -13.96 11.59
CA ASN A 255 -17.11 -14.76 10.43
C ASN A 255 -18.62 -14.95 10.41
N LEU A 256 -19.21 -15.43 11.51
CA LEU A 256 -20.65 -15.64 11.64
C LEU A 256 -21.48 -14.38 11.32
N LEU A 257 -20.96 -13.19 11.62
CA LEU A 257 -21.66 -11.92 11.43
C LEU A 257 -21.38 -11.27 10.07
N PHE A 258 -20.17 -11.45 9.53
CA PHE A 258 -19.65 -10.63 8.43
C PHE A 258 -19.17 -11.45 7.21
N ASN A 259 -19.42 -12.75 7.15
CA ASN A 259 -19.07 -13.60 6.00
C ASN A 259 -19.61 -13.05 4.66
N ASN A 260 -20.79 -12.43 4.69
CA ASN A 260 -21.41 -11.84 3.49
C ASN A 260 -20.70 -10.57 2.99
N MET A 261 -19.76 -10.01 3.76
CA MET A 261 -18.91 -8.88 3.36
C MET A 261 -17.61 -9.32 2.69
N LEU A 262 -17.33 -10.62 2.65
CA LEU A 262 -16.18 -11.16 1.94
C LEU A 262 -16.41 -11.09 0.44
N ASN A 263 -15.35 -10.73 -0.29
CA ASN A 263 -15.37 -10.81 -1.73
C ASN A 263 -15.07 -12.26 -2.13
N LYS A 264 -16.09 -12.93 -2.68
CA LYS A 264 -16.07 -14.36 -3.02
C LYS A 264 -16.24 -14.53 -4.51
N GLY A 265 -15.43 -15.41 -5.09
CA GLY A 265 -15.53 -15.81 -6.50
C GLY A 265 -15.31 -17.31 -6.66
N SER A 266 -15.45 -17.79 -7.89
CA SER A 266 -15.04 -19.18 -8.19
C SER A 266 -13.52 -19.27 -8.16
N THR A 267 -12.97 -20.32 -7.55
CA THR A 267 -11.53 -20.58 -7.58
C THR A 267 -10.97 -20.57 -8.99
N SER A 268 -11.72 -21.08 -9.98
CA SER A 268 -11.30 -21.07 -11.40
C SER A 268 -11.13 -19.67 -12.00
N GLN A 269 -11.71 -18.62 -11.40
CA GLN A 269 -11.50 -17.24 -11.83
C GLN A 269 -10.10 -16.73 -11.48
N PHE A 270 -9.47 -17.28 -10.43
CA PHE A 270 -8.22 -16.77 -9.89
C PHE A 270 -7.07 -17.77 -9.97
N ILE A 271 -7.35 -19.02 -9.64
CA ILE A 271 -6.37 -20.09 -9.46
C ILE A 271 -6.62 -21.14 -10.53
N GLN A 272 -5.54 -21.53 -11.22
CA GLN A 272 -5.60 -22.62 -12.17
C GLN A 272 -5.60 -23.94 -11.39
N SER A 273 -6.79 -24.52 -11.22
CA SER A 273 -6.98 -25.75 -10.47
C SER A 273 -7.30 -26.91 -11.41
N ASP A 274 -6.49 -27.97 -11.36
CA ASP A 274 -6.78 -29.28 -11.99
C ASP A 274 -8.01 -29.98 -11.37
N LYS A 275 -8.51 -29.48 -10.23
CA LYS A 275 -9.65 -30.06 -9.52
C LYS A 275 -10.96 -29.60 -10.18
N THR A 276 -11.74 -30.57 -10.64
CA THR A 276 -13.06 -30.45 -11.29
C THR A 276 -14.19 -29.92 -10.40
N LYS A 277 -13.90 -29.43 -9.19
CA LYS A 277 -14.91 -28.86 -8.29
C LYS A 277 -14.70 -27.35 -8.22
N GLU A 278 -15.72 -26.61 -8.64
CA GLU A 278 -15.83 -25.18 -8.34
C GLU A 278 -15.82 -25.00 -6.82
N SER A 279 -14.65 -24.71 -6.24
CA SER A 279 -14.54 -24.22 -4.86
C SER A 279 -14.73 -22.70 -4.84
N VAL A 280 -15.07 -22.19 -3.65
CA VAL A 280 -15.21 -20.76 -3.42
C VAL A 280 -13.86 -20.21 -2.98
N ALA A 281 -13.40 -19.18 -3.68
CA ALA A 281 -12.21 -18.44 -3.36
C ALA A 281 -12.58 -17.13 -2.66
N VAL A 282 -11.87 -16.81 -1.58
CA VAL A 282 -12.00 -15.55 -0.84
C VAL A 282 -10.83 -14.65 -1.19
N VAL A 283 -11.13 -13.43 -1.62
CA VAL A 283 -10.12 -12.41 -1.91
C VAL A 283 -9.77 -11.65 -0.62
N MET A 284 -8.48 -11.43 -0.42
CA MET A 284 -7.90 -10.71 0.71
C MET A 284 -6.83 -9.72 0.25
N ASP A 285 -6.46 -8.81 1.14
CA ASP A 285 -5.34 -7.89 0.95
C ASP A 285 -4.05 -8.62 0.58
N GLY A 286 -3.28 -8.05 -0.35
CA GLY A 286 -1.98 -8.64 -0.75
C GLY A 286 -0.96 -8.63 0.37
N GLY A 287 -1.11 -7.72 1.33
CA GLY A 287 -0.25 -7.56 2.50
C GLY A 287 -0.30 -8.75 3.44
N VAL A 288 -1.30 -9.62 3.29
CA VAL A 288 -1.39 -10.93 3.94
C VAL A 288 -0.26 -11.88 3.50
N ILE A 289 0.33 -11.66 2.32
CA ILE A 289 1.45 -12.47 1.80
C ILE A 289 2.71 -11.61 1.63
N ASP A 290 2.57 -10.44 1.02
CA ASP A 290 3.65 -9.48 0.78
C ASP A 290 3.22 -8.09 1.23
N THR A 291 3.48 -7.74 2.49
CA THR A 291 3.19 -6.41 3.01
C THR A 291 4.02 -5.31 2.35
N THR A 292 5.13 -5.65 1.68
CA THR A 292 6.06 -4.66 1.13
C THR A 292 5.76 -4.28 -0.32
N GLY A 293 5.08 -5.15 -1.07
CA GLY A 293 4.91 -5.05 -2.52
C GLY A 293 6.19 -5.38 -3.30
N ILE A 294 7.23 -5.92 -2.68
CA ILE A 294 8.52 -6.18 -3.33
C ILE A 294 8.50 -7.42 -4.24
N ILE A 295 7.65 -8.40 -3.95
CA ILE A 295 7.68 -9.71 -4.63
C ILE A 295 7.45 -9.57 -6.13
N GLY A 296 6.51 -8.71 -6.55
CA GLY A 296 6.27 -8.46 -7.98
C GLY A 296 7.51 -7.93 -8.73
N LEU A 297 8.27 -7.04 -8.08
CA LEU A 297 9.50 -6.49 -8.66
C LEU A 297 10.61 -7.54 -8.70
N LEU A 298 10.72 -8.39 -7.68
CA LEU A 298 11.70 -9.48 -7.64
C LEU A 298 11.42 -10.52 -8.73
N LYS A 299 10.15 -10.84 -8.99
CA LYS A 299 9.75 -11.74 -10.09
C LYS A 299 10.07 -11.17 -11.47
N GLN A 300 10.03 -9.85 -11.61
CA GLN A 300 10.50 -9.16 -12.82
C GLN A 300 12.02 -8.98 -12.87
N GLN A 301 12.76 -9.53 -11.90
CA GLN A 301 14.23 -9.47 -11.79
C GLN A 301 14.79 -8.05 -11.92
N LYS A 302 14.14 -7.06 -11.28
CA LYS A 302 14.63 -5.68 -11.29
C LYS A 302 16.03 -5.57 -10.67
N ASP A 303 16.89 -4.75 -11.24
CA ASP A 303 18.27 -4.59 -10.78
C ASP A 303 18.37 -3.75 -9.50
N HIS A 304 17.53 -2.72 -9.42
CA HIS A 304 17.51 -1.76 -8.32
C HIS A 304 16.11 -1.64 -7.76
N ILE A 305 15.94 -1.80 -6.46
CA ILE A 305 14.63 -1.67 -5.81
C ILE A 305 14.69 -0.63 -4.69
N ILE A 306 13.71 0.28 -4.69
CA ILE A 306 13.46 1.22 -3.60
C ILE A 306 12.11 0.88 -2.98
N VAL A 307 12.07 0.62 -1.67
CA VAL A 307 10.86 0.27 -0.93
C VAL A 307 10.52 1.40 0.05
N PHE A 308 9.34 1.97 -0.09
CA PHE A 308 8.75 2.86 0.91
C PHE A 308 7.91 2.02 1.87
N TYR A 309 8.53 1.62 2.98
CA TYR A 309 7.94 0.74 3.96
C TYR A 309 7.19 1.51 5.04
N ASN A 310 5.87 1.45 4.90
CA ASN A 310 4.85 1.84 5.85
C ASN A 310 4.31 0.60 6.58
N ASN A 311 3.85 0.81 7.80
CA ASN A 311 3.11 -0.17 8.58
C ASN A 311 2.17 0.58 9.52
N ASN A 312 1.09 -0.06 9.97
CA ASN A 312 0.14 0.51 10.93
C ASN A 312 0.66 0.45 12.38
N VAL A 313 1.88 -0.06 12.57
CA VAL A 313 2.53 -0.24 13.87
C VAL A 313 3.99 0.18 13.73
N PRO A 314 4.57 0.91 14.70
CA PRO A 314 5.96 1.32 14.64
C PRO A 314 6.87 0.11 14.52
N LEU A 315 7.83 0.25 13.62
CA LEU A 315 8.90 -0.73 13.42
C LEU A 315 9.66 -1.04 14.71
N ALA A 316 9.73 -0.09 15.63
CA ALA A 316 10.39 -0.27 16.93
C ALA A 316 9.60 -1.16 17.91
N THR A 317 8.29 -1.29 17.74
CA THR A 317 7.40 -1.99 18.70
C THR A 317 6.94 -3.35 18.23
N LEU A 318 6.79 -3.56 16.93
CA LEU A 318 6.44 -4.85 16.35
C LEU A 318 7.63 -5.35 15.55
N ALA A 319 8.01 -6.62 15.74
CA ALA A 319 8.89 -7.31 14.82
C ALA A 319 8.16 -7.42 13.48
N SER A 320 8.37 -6.41 12.64
CA SER A 320 7.49 -6.05 11.53
C SER A 320 7.45 -7.15 10.46
N PRO A 321 6.35 -7.24 9.67
CA PRO A 321 6.24 -8.06 8.47
C PRO A 321 7.49 -8.11 7.56
N ILE A 322 8.30 -7.05 7.58
CA ILE A 322 9.56 -6.98 6.83
C ILE A 322 10.57 -8.08 7.24
N SER A 323 10.48 -8.61 8.45
CA SER A 323 11.38 -9.65 8.94
C SER A 323 11.21 -10.97 8.19
N HIS A 324 9.99 -11.25 7.71
CA HIS A 324 9.69 -12.48 6.98
C HIS A 324 10.42 -12.53 5.63
N LEU A 325 10.66 -11.39 4.99
CA LEU A 325 11.51 -11.30 3.79
C LEU A 325 12.94 -11.81 4.03
N PHE A 326 13.41 -11.77 5.27
CA PHE A 326 14.73 -12.25 5.68
C PHE A 326 14.66 -13.60 6.42
N GLY A 327 13.54 -14.32 6.36
CA GLY A 327 13.41 -15.61 7.05
C GLY A 327 13.39 -15.51 8.58
N VAL A 328 13.17 -14.32 9.14
CA VAL A 328 13.12 -14.12 10.60
C VAL A 328 11.68 -14.21 11.07
N ASN A 329 11.40 -15.22 11.89
CA ASN A 329 10.09 -15.41 12.47
C ASN A 329 9.79 -14.33 13.52
N ALA A 330 8.63 -13.71 13.39
CA ALA A 330 8.19 -12.57 14.16
C ALA A 330 6.68 -12.59 14.30
N ALA A 331 6.18 -12.06 15.42
CA ALA A 331 4.75 -11.92 15.64
C ALA A 331 4.15 -10.94 14.62
N THR A 332 3.09 -11.37 13.95
CA THR A 332 2.31 -10.55 13.02
C THR A 332 0.86 -10.42 13.48
N ASP A 333 0.17 -9.40 12.99
CA ASP A 333 -1.27 -9.22 13.24
C ASP A 333 -2.13 -10.07 12.29
N SER A 334 -3.46 -10.01 12.40
CA SER A 334 -4.36 -10.75 11.50
C SER A 334 -4.38 -10.22 10.08
N MET A 335 -3.83 -9.04 9.82
CA MET A 335 -4.00 -8.31 8.57
C MET A 335 -2.76 -8.40 7.67
N ASN A 336 -1.61 -8.87 8.19
CA ASN A 336 -0.35 -8.85 7.47
C ASN A 336 0.45 -10.15 7.60
N SER A 337 1.15 -10.52 6.53
CA SER A 337 2.20 -11.55 6.47
C SER A 337 1.86 -12.88 7.15
N LEU A 338 0.67 -13.41 6.83
CA LEU A 338 0.17 -14.67 7.36
C LEU A 338 0.91 -15.90 6.83
N LYS A 339 1.58 -15.83 5.68
CA LYS A 339 2.37 -16.96 5.16
C LYS A 339 3.63 -17.28 5.99
N GLY A 340 4.11 -16.33 6.80
CA GLY A 340 5.31 -16.53 7.60
C GLY A 340 6.62 -16.54 6.78
N PRO A 341 7.77 -16.62 7.47
CA PRO A 341 9.10 -16.53 6.85
C PRO A 341 9.42 -17.69 5.91
N GLU A 342 8.96 -18.91 6.21
CA GLU A 342 9.27 -20.11 5.41
C GLU A 342 8.85 -19.98 3.94
N LEU A 343 7.76 -19.25 3.70
CA LEU A 343 7.17 -19.13 2.36
C LEU A 343 7.53 -17.83 1.65
N THR A 344 7.90 -16.79 2.42
CA THR A 344 8.05 -15.41 1.92
C THR A 344 9.48 -14.90 1.97
N GLN A 345 10.41 -15.65 2.56
CA GLN A 345 11.83 -15.29 2.57
C GLN A 345 12.35 -15.12 1.14
N VAL A 346 12.98 -13.99 0.88
CA VAL A 346 13.65 -13.67 -0.40
C VAL A 346 15.08 -13.20 -0.21
N PHE A 347 15.50 -12.95 1.05
CA PHE A 347 16.83 -12.50 1.39
C PHE A 347 17.45 -13.34 2.52
N PRO A 348 18.79 -13.43 2.59
CA PRO A 348 19.47 -14.13 3.69
C PRO A 348 19.23 -13.48 5.05
N SER A 349 18.97 -14.31 6.07
CA SER A 349 18.65 -13.85 7.44
C SER A 349 19.75 -13.03 8.11
N ALA A 350 21.00 -13.23 7.70
CA ALA A 350 22.16 -12.50 8.22
C ALA A 350 22.06 -10.97 8.04
N PHE A 351 21.27 -10.50 7.07
CA PHE A 351 21.09 -9.06 6.83
C PHE A 351 20.09 -8.40 7.78
N TYR A 352 19.12 -9.16 8.31
CA TYR A 352 18.01 -8.59 9.07
C TYR A 352 18.42 -7.70 10.27
N PRO A 353 19.39 -8.09 11.12
CA PRO A 353 19.77 -7.26 12.27
C PRO A 353 20.26 -5.85 11.88
N ALA A 354 21.00 -5.74 10.78
CA ALA A 354 21.47 -4.46 10.28
C ALA A 354 20.34 -3.64 9.65
N VAL A 355 19.46 -4.32 8.89
CA VAL A 355 18.28 -3.69 8.27
C VAL A 355 17.37 -3.09 9.33
N ILE A 356 16.92 -3.87 10.31
CA ILE A 356 15.97 -3.38 11.31
C ILE A 356 16.58 -2.27 12.17
N ARG A 357 17.87 -2.38 12.54
CA ARG A 357 18.59 -1.31 13.26
C ARG A 357 18.57 0.00 12.47
N ASN A 358 18.89 -0.02 11.18
CA ASN A 358 18.94 1.20 10.39
C ASN A 358 17.55 1.79 10.10
N LEU A 359 16.52 0.95 9.95
CA LEU A 359 15.14 1.39 9.74
C LEU A 359 14.50 2.00 10.99
N THR A 360 14.94 1.58 12.18
CA THR A 360 14.44 2.04 13.48
C THR A 360 15.28 3.17 14.10
N ASP A 361 16.50 3.40 13.61
CA ASP A 361 17.31 4.53 14.04
C ASP A 361 16.74 5.84 13.44
N PRO A 362 16.20 6.76 14.27
CA PRO A 362 15.61 8.02 13.79
C PRO A 362 16.63 8.98 13.15
N SER A 363 17.93 8.73 13.29
CA SER A 363 18.98 9.50 12.61
C SER A 363 19.27 8.96 11.20
N VAL A 364 18.79 7.76 10.88
CA VAL A 364 19.03 7.06 9.61
C VAL A 364 17.73 6.82 8.85
N GLY A 365 16.79 6.06 9.43
CA GLY A 365 15.48 5.70 8.86
C GLY A 365 15.50 5.03 7.49
N MET A 366 16.63 4.44 7.11
CA MET A 366 16.84 3.83 5.80
C MET A 366 17.85 2.68 5.88
N ALA A 367 17.53 1.53 5.29
CA ALA A 367 18.46 0.44 5.08
C ALA A 367 18.89 0.40 3.60
N ARG A 368 20.18 0.20 3.35
CA ARG A 368 20.75 0.01 2.01
C ARG A 368 21.55 -1.28 1.98
N LEU A 369 21.29 -2.09 0.97
CA LEU A 369 22.00 -3.34 0.69
C LEU A 369 22.44 -3.31 -0.78
N GLU A 370 23.60 -3.88 -1.05
CA GLU A 370 24.20 -3.96 -2.39
C GLU A 370 24.64 -5.41 -2.65
N ASP A 371 24.64 -5.80 -3.93
CA ASP A 371 25.01 -7.15 -4.37
C ASP A 371 24.30 -8.25 -3.55
N LEU A 372 22.99 -8.13 -3.43
CA LEU A 372 22.16 -8.96 -2.59
C LEU A 372 21.75 -10.23 -3.35
N THR A 373 22.07 -11.39 -2.77
CA THR A 373 21.51 -12.66 -3.26
C THR A 373 20.01 -12.71 -2.97
N VAL A 374 19.20 -12.81 -4.02
CA VAL A 374 17.79 -13.17 -3.93
C VAL A 374 17.70 -14.69 -3.89
N VAL A 375 16.97 -15.23 -2.92
CA VAL A 375 16.75 -16.67 -2.79
C VAL A 375 15.40 -17.07 -3.38
N GLU A 376 15.30 -18.31 -3.85
CA GLU A 376 14.04 -18.88 -4.30
C GLU A 376 13.03 -18.96 -3.15
N ASN A 377 11.74 -18.79 -3.46
CA ASN A 377 10.68 -18.97 -2.48
C ASN A 377 9.41 -19.59 -3.07
N GLN A 378 8.45 -19.89 -2.20
CA GLN A 378 7.20 -20.55 -2.59
C GLN A 378 6.17 -19.62 -3.23
N VAL A 379 6.48 -18.32 -3.37
CA VAL A 379 5.70 -17.37 -4.18
C VAL A 379 6.33 -17.10 -5.54
N GLY A 380 7.24 -17.99 -5.98
CA GLY A 380 7.77 -18.03 -7.35
C GLY A 380 8.77 -16.92 -7.67
N VAL A 381 9.47 -16.38 -6.66
CA VAL A 381 10.67 -15.59 -6.90
C VAL A 381 11.81 -16.54 -7.25
N GLU A 382 12.49 -16.31 -8.37
CA GLU A 382 13.66 -17.07 -8.77
C GLU A 382 14.97 -16.48 -8.21
N PRO A 383 16.02 -17.28 -8.00
CA PRO A 383 17.31 -16.76 -7.55
C PRO A 383 17.99 -15.85 -8.58
N TYR A 384 18.42 -14.66 -8.16
CA TYR A 384 19.30 -13.79 -8.94
C TYR A 384 20.11 -12.87 -8.03
N ARG A 385 20.96 -12.01 -8.62
CA ARG A 385 21.70 -10.98 -7.90
C ARG A 385 21.00 -9.64 -8.07
N LEU A 386 20.46 -9.10 -6.98
CA LEU A 386 19.91 -7.76 -6.92
C LEU A 386 21.05 -6.76 -6.68
N SER A 387 21.24 -5.82 -7.60
CA SER A 387 22.34 -4.86 -7.53
C SER A 387 22.20 -3.92 -6.33
N SER A 388 21.00 -3.40 -6.05
CA SER A 388 20.76 -2.63 -4.84
C SER A 388 19.33 -2.74 -4.31
N LEU A 389 19.20 -2.80 -2.99
CA LEU A 389 17.94 -2.64 -2.27
C LEU A 389 18.04 -1.45 -1.32
N VAL A 390 17.14 -0.49 -1.46
CA VAL A 390 16.96 0.62 -0.53
C VAL A 390 15.58 0.49 0.11
N ILE A 391 15.52 0.48 1.44
CA ILE A 391 14.27 0.43 2.20
C ILE A 391 14.20 1.68 3.06
N ILE A 392 13.10 2.40 2.98
CA ILE A 392 12.85 3.66 3.67
C ILE A 392 11.72 3.42 4.66
N SER A 393 11.96 3.67 5.94
CA SER A 393 10.89 3.51 6.93
C SER A 393 9.94 4.70 6.92
N ASN A 394 8.69 4.50 7.35
CA ASN A 394 7.77 5.61 7.59
C ASN A 394 8.08 6.42 8.86
N GLY A 395 9.04 5.98 9.70
CA GLY A 395 9.39 6.65 10.96
C GLY A 395 9.84 8.11 10.79
N LYS A 396 9.61 8.94 11.83
CA LYS A 396 10.10 10.32 11.88
C LYS A 396 11.62 10.33 11.95
N LEU A 397 12.26 11.14 11.11
CA LEU A 397 13.70 11.40 11.19
C LEU A 397 13.99 12.54 12.17
N HIS A 398 15.07 12.46 12.95
CA HIS A 398 15.55 13.55 13.80
C HIS A 398 15.81 14.85 13.02
N SER A 399 16.25 14.71 11.77
CA SER A 399 16.53 15.85 10.89
C SER A 399 15.28 16.44 10.24
N PHE A 400 14.10 15.83 10.43
CA PHE A 400 12.81 16.35 9.97
C PHE A 400 12.16 17.18 11.08
N GLU A 401 12.26 18.50 10.93
CA GLU A 401 11.74 19.47 11.90
C GLU A 401 11.03 20.62 11.20
N PHE A 402 10.16 21.30 11.95
CA PHE A 402 9.52 22.55 11.54
C PHE A 402 9.99 23.62 12.52
N LYS A 403 10.30 24.82 12.01
CA LYS A 403 10.69 25.96 12.84
C LYS A 403 9.58 26.37 13.80
N ASP A 404 8.33 26.26 13.37
CA ASP A 404 7.16 26.48 14.19
C ASP A 404 6.89 25.24 15.08
N THR A 405 7.25 25.33 16.36
CA THR A 405 7.13 24.20 17.29
C THR A 405 5.68 23.78 17.52
N ARG A 406 4.71 24.68 17.29
CA ARG A 406 3.27 24.40 17.43
C ARG A 406 2.81 23.27 16.52
N VAL A 407 3.50 23.04 15.40
CA VAL A 407 3.22 21.92 14.50
C VAL A 407 3.42 20.60 15.25
N HIS A 408 4.59 20.39 15.86
CA HIS A 408 4.88 19.16 16.61
C HIS A 408 3.99 19.01 17.84
N ASP A 409 3.66 20.13 18.51
CA ASP A 409 2.79 20.13 19.69
C ASP A 409 1.34 19.71 19.37
N GLN A 410 0.90 19.86 18.11
CA GLN A 410 -0.45 19.52 17.65
C GLN A 410 -0.56 18.24 16.83
N LEU A 411 0.56 17.64 16.42
CA LEU A 411 0.53 16.32 15.81
C LEU A 411 0.00 15.28 16.80
N ASN A 412 -0.70 14.28 16.28
CA ASN A 412 -1.15 13.17 17.10
C ASN A 412 0.05 12.42 17.68
N SER A 413 -0.05 11.95 18.93
CA SER A 413 0.99 11.12 19.55
C SER A 413 1.27 9.81 18.82
N LYS A 414 0.35 9.40 17.94
CA LYS A 414 0.42 8.24 17.06
C LYS A 414 1.09 8.51 15.70
N TRP A 415 1.42 9.76 15.40
CA TRP A 415 2.08 10.13 14.15
C TRP A 415 3.53 9.60 14.12
N PRO A 416 4.03 9.04 12.99
CA PRO A 416 3.41 9.01 11.66
C PRO A 416 2.65 7.74 11.27
N ASP A 417 2.65 6.69 12.10
CA ASP A 417 2.38 5.31 11.66
C ASP A 417 1.21 4.60 12.37
N GLN A 418 0.67 5.13 13.48
CA GLN A 418 -0.35 4.44 14.29
C GLN A 418 -1.79 4.93 14.05
N PHE A 419 -2.24 4.98 12.79
CA PHE A 419 -3.63 5.38 12.47
C PHE A 419 -4.48 4.19 12.02
N SER A 420 -5.37 3.71 12.90
CA SER A 420 -6.18 2.52 12.62
C SER A 420 -7.40 2.76 11.72
N TYR A 421 -8.00 3.96 11.80
CA TYR A 421 -9.26 4.24 11.11
C TYR A 421 -9.13 5.49 10.25
N GLY A 422 -8.65 6.60 10.80
CA GLY A 422 -8.42 7.82 10.04
C GLY A 422 -7.26 8.64 10.59
N ILE A 423 -6.85 9.63 9.80
CA ILE A 423 -5.73 10.52 10.10
C ILE A 423 -6.24 11.97 10.06
N PRO A 424 -5.94 12.80 11.08
CA PRO A 424 -6.33 14.21 11.05
C PRO A 424 -5.66 14.96 9.89
N SER A 425 -6.27 16.07 9.46
CA SER A 425 -5.78 16.84 8.30
C SER A 425 -4.35 17.33 8.48
N LEU A 426 -4.01 17.83 9.68
CA LEU A 426 -2.66 18.29 10.01
C LEU A 426 -1.64 17.14 9.90
N ASP A 427 -1.95 16.00 10.51
CA ASP A 427 -1.13 14.78 10.48
C ASP A 427 -0.90 14.27 9.05
N ALA A 428 -1.94 14.31 8.21
CA ALA A 428 -1.87 13.93 6.80
C ALA A 428 -0.97 14.86 5.98
N ASN A 429 -1.12 16.18 6.15
CA ASN A 429 -0.28 17.17 5.49
C ASN A 429 1.18 17.08 5.97
N ALA A 430 1.41 16.89 7.27
CA ALA A 430 2.74 16.68 7.83
C ALA A 430 3.38 15.36 7.37
N LEU A 431 2.58 14.30 7.22
CA LEU A 431 3.05 13.02 6.65
C LEU A 431 3.45 13.18 5.18
N CYS A 432 2.70 13.97 4.40
CA CYS A 432 3.06 14.29 3.04
C CYS A 432 4.41 15.04 2.95
N ALA A 433 4.58 16.06 3.81
CA ALA A 433 5.83 16.80 3.92
C ALA A 433 7.00 15.89 4.39
N LEU A 434 6.76 14.93 5.30
CA LEU A 434 7.77 13.95 5.71
C LEU A 434 8.27 13.12 4.52
N ASN A 435 7.36 12.64 3.67
CA ASN A 435 7.72 11.85 2.49
C ASN A 435 8.46 12.69 1.45
N ASP A 436 8.04 13.94 1.22
CA ASP A 436 8.78 14.90 0.38
C ASP A 436 10.21 15.13 0.89
N TYR A 437 10.35 15.36 2.20
CA TYR A 437 11.65 15.51 2.84
C TYR A 437 12.53 14.27 2.66
N LYS A 438 11.99 13.07 2.91
CA LYS A 438 12.74 11.80 2.79
C LYS A 438 13.28 11.60 1.39
N VAL A 439 12.42 11.75 0.37
CA VAL A 439 12.83 11.64 -1.03
C VAL A 439 13.93 12.65 -1.34
N LYS A 440 13.71 13.94 -1.08
CA LYS A 440 14.71 14.99 -1.40
C LYS A 440 16.02 14.83 -0.63
N ASN A 441 15.97 14.40 0.63
CA ASN A 441 17.16 14.22 1.46
C ASN A 441 17.99 13.00 1.05
N MET A 442 17.34 11.87 0.74
CA MET A 442 18.02 10.68 0.22
C MET A 442 18.84 10.98 -1.03
N MET A 443 18.26 11.77 -1.94
CA MET A 443 18.92 12.12 -3.19
C MET A 443 20.17 12.98 -2.96
N LYS A 444 20.15 13.89 -1.98
CA LYS A 444 21.34 14.65 -1.58
C LYS A 444 22.46 13.74 -1.06
N GLN A 445 22.12 12.69 -0.33
CA GLN A 445 23.10 11.77 0.25
C GLN A 445 23.67 10.76 -0.76
N HIS A 446 22.99 10.53 -1.88
CA HIS A 446 23.36 9.50 -2.86
C HIS A 446 23.83 10.04 -4.20
N LEU A 447 23.56 11.31 -4.54
CA LEU A 447 24.11 11.94 -5.75
C LEU A 447 25.38 12.76 -5.50
N SER A 448 25.99 12.68 -4.31
CA SER A 448 27.33 13.23 -4.11
C SER A 448 28.33 12.39 -4.93
N PRO A 449 28.96 12.95 -5.99
CA PRO A 449 29.86 12.22 -6.87
C PRO A 449 31.08 11.63 -6.16
N ASP A 450 31.36 12.09 -4.94
CA ASP A 450 32.55 11.73 -4.16
C ASP A 450 32.40 10.44 -3.33
N ARG A 451 31.21 9.81 -3.30
CA ARG A 451 30.97 8.57 -2.53
C ARG A 451 30.91 7.28 -3.37
N PHE A 452 31.10 7.38 -4.69
CA PHE A 452 31.19 6.24 -5.61
C PHE A 452 32.60 6.06 -6.21
N ARG A 453 33.63 6.53 -5.49
CA ARG A 453 35.04 6.29 -5.84
C ARG A 453 35.73 5.43 -4.81
#